data_AF-A0A5C5V823-F1
#
_entry.id   AF-A0A5C5V823-F1
#
_cell.length_a   1.000
_cell.length_b   1.000
_cell.length_c   1.000
_cell.angle_alpha   90.00
_cell.angle_beta   90.00
_cell.angle_gamma   90.00
#
_symmetry.space_group_name_H-M   'P 1'
#
loop_
_entity.id
_entity.type
_entity.pdbx_description
1 polymer ?
#
loop_
_entity_poly.entity_id
_entity_poly.type
_entity_poly.pdbx_seq_one_letter_code
_entity_poly.pdbx_strand_id
1 'polypeptide(L)'
;MATLLLILAAIPVQAATIDRVDLIEVNHFFDEQGRHVIDQIIFWDWDRDRFQIRAWRLINSDAQLPTRDWRRDQYVCYWRDLMQLRKVYAPRKRETWTTYDPEVLEREMRSIEERRELTKLKPTRR
;
A
#
# COMPACT_ATOMS: atom_id res chain seq x y z
N MET A 1 49.15 -17.85 -2.40
CA MET A 1 48.30 -16.73 -2.84
C MET A 1 46.94 -17.31 -3.23
N ALA A 2 45.97 -17.34 -2.31
CA ALA A 2 44.65 -17.89 -2.56
C ALA A 2 43.78 -16.79 -3.20
N THR A 3 43.40 -16.98 -4.46
CA THR A 3 42.49 -16.09 -5.18
C THR A 3 41.06 -16.33 -4.69
N LEU A 4 40.54 -15.41 -3.87
CA LEU A 4 39.14 -15.38 -3.47
C LEU A 4 38.31 -14.88 -4.67
N LEU A 5 37.66 -15.79 -5.39
CA LEU A 5 36.70 -15.43 -6.43
C LEU A 5 35.42 -14.90 -5.78
N LEU A 6 35.23 -13.57 -5.83
CA LEU A 6 33.98 -12.93 -5.46
C LEU A 6 32.95 -13.19 -6.57
N ILE A 7 32.07 -14.17 -6.37
CA ILE A 7 30.91 -14.38 -7.24
C ILE A 7 29.91 -13.27 -6.91
N LEU A 8 29.92 -12.18 -7.69
CA LEU A 8 28.77 -11.26 -7.74
C LEU A 8 27.62 -12.01 -8.41
N ALA A 9 26.78 -12.68 -7.61
CA ALA A 9 25.51 -13.17 -8.10
C ALA A 9 24.69 -11.96 -8.56
N ALA A 10 24.43 -11.86 -9.87
CA ALA A 10 23.50 -10.88 -10.40
C ALA A 10 22.11 -11.21 -9.86
N ILE A 11 21.71 -10.57 -8.75
CA ILE A 11 20.36 -10.70 -8.22
C ILE A 11 19.44 -10.05 -9.27
N PRO A 12 18.55 -10.81 -9.93
CA PRO A 12 17.62 -10.21 -10.86
C PRO A 12 16.74 -9.23 -10.07
N VAL A 13 16.85 -7.94 -10.40
CA VAL A 13 15.94 -6.94 -9.84
C VAL A 13 14.58 -7.22 -10.46
N GLN A 14 13.71 -7.92 -9.72
CA GLN A 14 12.33 -8.12 -10.14
C GLN A 14 11.68 -6.76 -10.40
N ALA A 15 11.07 -6.61 -11.57
CA ALA A 15 10.34 -5.39 -11.91
C ALA A 15 9.27 -5.11 -10.84
N ALA A 16 9.19 -3.86 -10.41
CA ALA A 16 8.22 -3.48 -9.40
C ALA A 16 6.79 -3.67 -9.93
N THR A 17 5.90 -4.21 -9.11
CA THR A 17 4.45 -4.17 -9.38
C THR A 17 3.99 -2.74 -9.16
N ILE A 18 3.30 -2.17 -10.16
CA ILE A 18 2.82 -0.79 -10.10
C ILE A 18 1.29 -0.82 -10.17
N ASP A 19 0.66 -0.22 -9.17
CA ASP A 19 -0.78 0.04 -9.17
C ASP A 19 -1.06 1.55 -9.10
N ARG A 20 -2.30 1.90 -9.42
CA ARG A 20 -2.82 3.26 -9.29
C ARG A 20 -4.16 3.22 -8.59
N VAL A 21 -4.36 4.20 -7.71
CA VAL A 21 -5.64 4.46 -7.06
C VAL A 21 -5.97 5.95 -7.07
N ASP A 22 -7.20 6.31 -6.74
CA ASP A 22 -7.66 7.70 -6.78
C ASP A 22 -7.27 8.52 -5.53
N LEU A 23 -7.07 7.86 -4.40
CA LEU A 23 -6.70 8.47 -3.13
C LEU A 23 -5.92 7.48 -2.25
N ILE A 24 -4.83 7.97 -1.65
CA ILE A 24 -4.14 7.27 -0.56
C ILE A 24 -4.49 7.99 0.76
N GLU A 25 -4.90 7.23 1.75
CA GLU A 25 -5.15 7.73 3.10
C GLU A 25 -4.16 7.14 4.09
N VAL A 26 -3.62 7.99 4.95
CA VAL A 26 -2.98 7.58 6.21
C VAL A 26 -4.02 7.75 7.30
N ASN A 27 -4.43 6.66 7.93
CA ASN A 27 -5.45 6.66 8.97
C ASN A 27 -4.83 6.24 10.31
N HIS A 28 -5.16 7.01 11.34
CA HIS A 28 -4.79 6.77 12.73
C HIS A 28 -6.07 6.39 13.49
N PHE A 29 -6.22 5.10 13.77
CA PHE A 29 -7.40 4.59 14.48
C PHE A 29 -7.12 4.61 16.00
N PHE A 30 -8.02 5.23 16.75
CA PHE A 30 -8.06 5.27 18.21
C PHE A 30 -9.33 4.59 18.72
N ASP A 31 -9.32 4.05 19.93
CA ASP A 31 -10.55 3.58 20.55
C ASP A 31 -11.38 4.72 21.17
N GLU A 32 -12.53 4.38 21.75
CA GLU A 32 -13.44 5.34 22.40
C GLU A 32 -12.81 6.06 23.60
N GLN A 33 -11.74 5.50 24.17
CA GLN A 33 -11.00 6.11 25.28
C GLN A 33 -9.84 6.99 24.77
N GLY A 34 -9.69 7.15 23.45
CA GLY A 34 -8.63 7.92 22.81
C GLY A 34 -7.27 7.22 22.83
N ARG A 35 -7.21 5.91 23.07
CA ARG A 35 -5.96 5.14 22.99
C ARG A 35 -5.69 4.77 21.55
N HIS A 36 -4.44 4.89 21.12
CA HIS A 36 -4.02 4.49 19.78
C HIS A 36 -4.18 2.98 19.58
N VAL A 37 -4.80 2.59 18.47
CA VAL A 37 -5.06 1.19 18.12
C VAL A 37 -4.14 0.75 16.98
N ILE A 38 -4.23 1.41 15.82
CA ILE A 38 -3.39 1.11 14.65
C ILE A 38 -3.17 2.36 13.78
N ASP A 39 -2.03 2.38 13.10
CA ASP A 39 -1.80 3.22 11.94
C ASP A 39 -1.87 2.38 10.66
N GLN A 40 -2.64 2.85 9.69
CA GLN A 40 -2.87 2.13 8.44
C GLN A 40 -2.85 3.03 7.21
N ILE A 41 -2.43 2.46 6.09
CA ILE A 41 -2.58 3.06 4.76
C ILE A 41 -3.77 2.42 4.10
N ILE A 42 -4.69 3.24 3.62
CA ILE A 42 -5.89 2.80 2.90
C ILE A 42 -5.84 3.33 1.47
N PHE A 43 -6.10 2.44 0.52
CA PHE A 43 -6.08 2.72 -0.91
C PHE A 43 -7.51 2.78 -1.44
N TRP A 44 -7.93 3.95 -1.92
CA TRP A 44 -9.30 4.21 -2.33
C TRP A 44 -9.41 4.43 -3.84
N ASP A 45 -10.42 3.84 -4.45
CA ASP A 45 -10.86 4.17 -5.82
C ASP A 45 -12.28 4.72 -5.82
N TRP A 46 -12.53 5.63 -6.74
CA TRP A 46 -13.88 6.06 -7.09
C TRP A 46 -14.53 4.99 -7.98
N ASP A 47 -15.62 4.40 -7.50
CA ASP A 47 -16.45 3.49 -8.30
C ASP A 47 -17.87 4.06 -8.36
N ARG A 48 -18.23 4.55 -9.56
CA ARG A 48 -19.53 5.15 -9.92
C ARG A 48 -19.96 6.34 -9.06
N ASP A 49 -20.38 6.09 -7.83
CA ASP A 49 -21.06 7.00 -6.93
C ASP A 49 -20.35 7.19 -5.58
N ARG A 50 -19.38 6.34 -5.24
CA ARG A 50 -18.65 6.44 -3.96
C ARG A 50 -17.19 5.98 -4.07
N PHE A 51 -16.39 6.40 -3.09
CA PHE A 51 -15.09 5.79 -2.86
C PHE A 51 -15.25 4.40 -2.24
N GLN A 52 -14.38 3.48 -2.66
CA GLN A 52 -14.31 2.11 -2.16
C GLN A 52 -12.86 1.74 -1.86
N ILE A 53 -12.68 0.94 -0.82
CA ILE A 53 -11.35 0.45 -0.43
C ILE A 53 -10.93 -0.66 -1.39
N ARG A 54 -9.82 -0.42 -2.10
CA ARG A 54 -9.14 -1.40 -2.96
C ARG A 54 -8.27 -2.35 -2.15
N ALA A 55 -7.57 -1.80 -1.16
CA ALA A 55 -6.68 -2.50 -0.26
C ALA A 55 -6.34 -1.59 0.92
N TRP A 56 -5.78 -2.19 1.96
CA TRP A 56 -5.25 -1.48 3.12
C TRP A 56 -4.04 -2.24 3.67
N ARG A 57 -3.21 -1.55 4.45
CA ARG A 57 -2.05 -2.15 5.12
C ARG A 57 -1.73 -1.45 6.43
N LEU A 58 -1.25 -2.20 7.42
CA LEU A 58 -0.61 -1.64 8.61
C LEU A 58 0.68 -0.90 8.22
N ILE A 59 0.90 0.25 8.86
CA ILE A 59 2.14 1.02 8.77
C ILE A 59 3.14 0.45 9.77
N ASN A 60 4.13 -0.28 9.27
CA ASN A 60 5.18 -0.86 10.11
C ASN A 60 6.48 -0.04 10.09
N SER A 61 6.56 0.98 9.24
CA SER A 61 7.73 1.85 9.07
C SER A 61 7.35 3.09 8.26
N ASP A 62 7.94 4.23 8.61
CA ASP A 62 7.78 5.51 7.91
C ASP A 62 8.12 5.44 6.41
N ALA A 63 8.97 4.49 6.01
CA ALA A 63 9.31 4.27 4.60
C ALA A 63 8.09 3.85 3.75
N GLN A 64 6.99 3.44 4.39
CA GLN A 64 5.75 3.06 3.72
C GLN A 64 4.82 4.25 3.51
N LEU A 65 5.05 5.37 4.22
CA LEU A 65 4.19 6.54 4.15
C LEU A 65 4.18 7.16 2.74
N PRO A 66 3.07 7.80 2.34
CA PRO A 66 2.95 8.39 1.01
C PRO A 66 3.90 9.57 0.86
N THR A 67 4.80 9.48 -0.11
CA THR A 67 5.73 10.57 -0.47
C THR A 67 5.34 11.19 -1.80
N ARG A 68 5.73 12.44 -2.06
CA ARG A 68 5.44 13.12 -3.34
C ARG A 68 6.48 12.72 -4.39
N ASP A 69 6.04 12.14 -5.50
CA ASP A 69 6.81 11.97 -6.73
C ASP A 69 6.60 13.21 -7.62
N TRP A 70 7.54 14.15 -7.54
CA TRP A 70 7.52 15.42 -8.28
C TRP A 70 7.58 15.25 -9.80
N ARG A 71 8.15 14.14 -10.30
CA ARG A 71 8.24 13.90 -11.75
C ARG A 71 6.89 13.51 -12.34
N ARG A 72 6.04 12.85 -11.55
CA ARG A 72 4.69 12.41 -11.97
C ARG A 72 3.58 13.30 -11.46
N ASP A 73 3.90 14.23 -10.57
CA ASP A 73 2.94 15.04 -9.83
C ASP A 73 1.92 14.20 -9.04
N GLN A 74 2.38 13.11 -8.42
CA GLN A 74 1.54 12.15 -7.69
C GLN A 74 2.14 11.78 -6.34
N TYR A 75 1.32 11.28 -5.42
CA TYR A 75 1.77 10.59 -4.22
C TYR A 75 2.06 9.12 -4.51
N VAL A 76 3.01 8.55 -3.78
CA VAL A 76 3.42 7.16 -3.96
C VAL A 76 3.79 6.52 -2.63
N CYS A 77 3.28 5.30 -2.43
CA CYS A 77 3.69 4.39 -1.36
C CYS A 77 4.55 3.26 -1.92
N TYR A 78 5.49 2.80 -1.11
CA TYR A 78 6.40 1.71 -1.45
C TYR A 78 6.38 0.62 -0.38
N TRP A 79 6.40 -0.63 -0.80
CA TRP A 79 6.70 -1.74 0.10
C TRP A 79 7.18 -2.96 -0.66
N ARG A 80 7.69 -3.95 0.07
CA ARG A 80 8.05 -5.26 -0.51
C ARG A 80 6.99 -6.27 -0.13
N ASP A 81 6.41 -6.91 -1.14
CA ASP A 81 5.69 -8.15 -0.98
C ASP A 81 6.67 -9.30 -1.29
N LEU A 82 7.16 -9.97 -0.25
CA LEU A 82 8.26 -10.95 -0.37
C LEU A 82 9.49 -10.32 -1.04
N MET A 83 9.88 -10.82 -2.22
CA MET A 83 11.01 -10.31 -3.00
C MET A 83 10.63 -9.22 -4.01
N GLN A 84 9.33 -8.94 -4.18
CA GLN A 84 8.85 -8.00 -5.19
C GLN A 84 8.55 -6.63 -4.59
N LEU A 85 9.16 -5.58 -5.14
CA LEU A 85 8.82 -4.20 -4.79
C LEU A 85 7.44 -3.86 -5.36
N ARG A 86 6.56 -3.26 -4.57
CA ARG A 86 5.31 -2.66 -5.00
C ARG A 86 5.37 -1.14 -4.89
N LYS A 87 4.75 -0.47 -5.86
CA LYS A 87 4.53 0.97 -5.90
C LYS A 87 3.05 1.21 -6.13
N VAL A 88 2.41 2.02 -5.29
CA VAL A 88 1.03 2.44 -5.51
C VAL A 88 0.99 3.96 -5.60
N TYR A 89 0.51 4.46 -6.74
CA TYR A 89 0.41 5.89 -6.99
C TYR A 89 -1.01 6.39 -6.81
N ALA A 90 -1.16 7.64 -6.33
CA ALA A 90 -2.42 8.35 -6.34
C ALA A 90 -2.23 9.86 -6.58
N PRO A 91 -3.18 10.54 -7.24
CA PRO A 91 -3.12 11.99 -7.41
C PRO A 91 -3.33 12.74 -6.09
N ARG A 92 -4.02 12.13 -5.12
CA ARG A 92 -4.39 12.76 -3.85
C ARG A 92 -3.91 11.91 -2.66
N LYS A 93 -3.59 12.60 -1.57
CA LYS A 93 -3.44 11.99 -0.25
C LYS A 93 -4.36 12.67 0.76
N ARG A 94 -4.78 11.95 1.79
CA ARG A 94 -5.38 12.50 3.00
C ARG A 94 -4.82 11.84 4.25
N GLU A 95 -5.01 12.49 5.38
CA GLU A 95 -4.65 11.98 6.70
C GLU A 95 -5.86 12.13 7.61
N THR A 96 -6.17 11.10 8.40
CA THR A 96 -7.39 11.04 9.21
C THR A 96 -7.12 10.45 10.58
N TRP A 97 -7.92 10.87 11.56
CA TRP A 97 -7.95 10.33 12.92
C TRP A 97 -9.37 9.88 13.19
N THR A 98 -9.57 8.58 13.44
CA THR A 98 -10.91 7.99 13.58
C THR A 98 -11.03 7.20 14.87
N THR A 99 -12.26 7.10 15.37
CA THR A 99 -12.62 6.21 16.50
C THR A 99 -13.18 4.86 16.04
N TYR A 100 -13.09 4.59 14.74
CA TYR A 100 -13.54 3.37 14.08
C TYR A 100 -12.54 3.00 12.99
N ASP A 101 -12.51 1.72 12.60
CA ASP A 101 -11.71 1.26 11.48
C ASP A 101 -12.50 1.43 10.16
N PRO A 102 -12.08 2.33 9.25
CA PRO A 102 -12.78 2.51 7.97
C PRO A 102 -12.83 1.24 7.13
N GLU A 103 -11.87 0.34 7.32
CA GLU A 103 -11.78 -0.91 6.57
C GLU A 103 -12.85 -1.92 6.98
N VAL A 104 -13.06 -2.05 8.29
CA VAL A 104 -14.10 -2.91 8.87
C VAL A 104 -15.48 -2.41 8.44
N LEU A 105 -15.71 -1.10 8.51
CA LEU A 105 -16.96 -0.48 8.07
C LEU A 105 -17.21 -0.71 6.57
N GLU A 106 -16.17 -0.64 5.73
CA GLU A 106 -16.31 -0.98 4.31
C GLU A 106 -16.64 -2.47 4.10
N ARG A 107 -16.13 -3.39 4.93
CA ARG A 107 -16.44 -4.83 4.81
C ARG A 107 -17.90 -5.14 5.08
N GLU A 108 -18.55 -4.37 5.95
CA GLU A 108 -19.98 -4.49 6.21
C GLU A 108 -20.82 -4.07 5.00
N MET A 109 -20.30 -3.19 4.13
CA MET A 109 -20.99 -2.69 2.94
C MET A 109 -20.68 -3.49 1.66
N ARG A 110 -19.42 -3.86 1.46
CA ARG A 110 -18.96 -4.72 0.36
C ARG A 110 -17.96 -5.73 0.89
N SER A 111 -18.28 -7.00 0.67
CA SER A 111 -17.38 -8.09 1.01
C SER A 111 -16.07 -7.98 0.23
N ILE A 112 -15.02 -8.59 0.76
CA ILE A 112 -13.68 -8.55 0.14
C ILE A 112 -13.72 -9.12 -1.29
N GLU A 113 -14.55 -10.14 -1.51
CA GLU A 113 -14.66 -10.87 -2.79
C GLU A 113 -15.19 -10.02 -3.93
N GLU A 114 -15.98 -8.99 -3.60
CA GLU A 114 -16.56 -8.04 -4.56
C GLU A 114 -15.62 -6.87 -4.86
N ARG A 115 -14.51 -6.75 -4.11
CA ARG A 115 -13.57 -5.64 -4.27
C ARG A 115 -12.69 -5.88 -5.48
N ARG A 116 -12.46 -4.82 -6.24
CA ARG A 116 -11.36 -4.79 -7.19
C ARG A 116 -10.06 -4.73 -6.37
N GLU A 117 -9.30 -5.81 -6.30
CA GLU A 117 -8.04 -5.81 -5.53
C GLU A 117 -6.90 -5.11 -6.28
N LEU A 118 -5.83 -4.73 -5.58
CA LEU A 118 -4.56 -4.37 -6.22
C LEU A 118 -4.02 -5.56 -7.04
N THR A 119 -3.15 -5.28 -8.01
CA THR A 119 -2.60 -6.30 -8.92
C THR A 119 -1.97 -7.45 -8.14
N LYS A 120 -2.42 -8.68 -8.39
CA LYS A 120 -1.82 -9.88 -7.80
C LYS A 120 -0.36 -10.00 -8.22
N LEU A 121 0.50 -10.42 -7.29
CA LEU A 121 1.92 -10.61 -7.58
C LEU A 121 2.08 -11.69 -8.64
N LYS A 122 3.03 -11.48 -9.55
CA LYS A 122 3.36 -12.51 -10.54
C LYS A 122 4.16 -13.59 -9.82
N PRO A 123 3.80 -14.89 -9.93
CA PRO A 123 4.61 -15.94 -9.37
C PRO A 123 6.00 -15.89 -9.98
N THR A 124 7.03 -15.88 -9.13
CA THR A 124 8.42 -15.99 -9.55
C THR A 124 8.57 -17.35 -10.23
N ARG A 125 8.77 -17.37 -11.55
CA ARG A 125 9.19 -18.60 -12.24
C ARG A 125 10.52 -19.03 -11.61
N ARG A 126 10.50 -20.16 -10.90
CA ARG A 126 11.71 -20.85 -10.44
C ARG A 126 12.44 -21.46 -11.63
#